data_AF-A0A662NW00-F1
#
_entry.id   AF-A0A662NW00-F1
#
_cell.length_a   1.000
_cell.length_b   1.000
_cell.length_c   1.000
_cell.angle_alpha   90.00
_cell.angle_beta   90.00
_cell.angle_gamma   90.00
#
_symmetry.space_group_name_H-M   'P 1'
#
loop_
_entity.id
_entity.type
_entity.pdbx_description
1 polymer ?
#
loop_
_entity_poly.entity_id
_entity_poly.type
_entity_poly.pdbx_seq_one_letter_code
_entity_poly.pdbx_strand_id
1 'polypeptide(L)'
;MDRPDFLKLGVFLLGLSSIILSSLALHMYLFGDTVHRGKLDAWCYVDENNLIVVMNARTEVSDVKVMSKDRQVICSFEKIPKGSEEICDVNSTGLFLIVYEGGKEVVTCQRPREIVPVPAEKRIID
;
A
#
# COMPACT_ATOMS: atom_id res chain seq x y z
N MET A 1 -48.17 -27.85 -28.91
CA MET A 1 -47.22 -26.72 -28.98
C MET A 1 -47.17 -26.15 -27.58
N ASP A 2 -46.26 -26.67 -26.75
CA ASP A 2 -46.19 -26.35 -25.33
C ASP A 2 -45.81 -24.89 -25.14
N ARG A 3 -46.65 -24.14 -24.41
CA ARG A 3 -46.38 -22.74 -24.10
C ARG A 3 -45.27 -22.73 -23.04
N PRO A 4 -44.17 -21.99 -23.28
CA PRO A 4 -43.12 -21.87 -22.27
C PRO A 4 -43.70 -21.23 -21.02
N ASP A 5 -43.47 -21.90 -19.89
CA ASP A 5 -43.85 -21.40 -18.57
C ASP A 5 -42.90 -20.25 -18.20
N PHE A 6 -43.37 -19.02 -18.42
CA PHE A 6 -42.61 -17.81 -18.17
C PHE A 6 -42.11 -17.70 -16.72
N LEU A 7 -42.80 -18.35 -15.77
CA LEU A 7 -42.43 -18.34 -14.36
C LEU A 7 -41.20 -19.22 -14.13
N LYS A 8 -41.16 -20.41 -14.75
CA LYS A 8 -39.97 -21.27 -14.75
C LYS A 8 -38.79 -20.64 -15.48
N LEU A 9 -39.06 -19.97 -16.59
CA LEU A 9 -38.03 -19.25 -17.34
C LEU A 9 -37.44 -18.09 -16.53
N GLY A 10 -38.28 -17.33 -15.84
CA GLY A 10 -37.84 -16.23 -14.97
C GLY A 10 -36.96 -16.71 -13.82
N VAL A 11 -37.36 -17.77 -13.11
CA VAL A 11 -36.56 -18.35 -12.02
C VAL A 11 -35.20 -18.85 -12.53
N PHE A 12 -35.18 -19.48 -13.72
CA PHE A 12 -33.95 -19.92 -14.34
C PHE A 12 -33.00 -18.74 -14.66
N LEU A 13 -33.53 -17.66 -15.23
CA LEU A 13 -32.76 -16.45 -15.54
C LEU A 13 -32.23 -15.75 -14.28
N LEU A 14 -33.00 -15.73 -13.18
CA LEU A 14 -32.54 -15.19 -11.90
C LEU A 14 -31.37 -16.01 -11.34
N GLY A 15 -31.44 -17.33 -11.42
CA GLY A 15 -30.34 -18.21 -11.02
C GLY A 15 -29.08 -17.95 -11.85
N LEU A 16 -29.23 -17.86 -13.17
CA LEU A 16 -28.10 -17.57 -14.07
C LEU A 16 -27.48 -16.20 -13.79
N SER A 17 -28.31 -15.17 -13.60
CA SER A 17 -27.85 -13.83 -13.25
C SER A 17 -27.10 -13.81 -11.92
N SER A 18 -27.58 -14.55 -10.92
CA SER A 18 -26.93 -14.66 -9.61
C SER A 18 -25.55 -15.31 -9.70
N ILE A 19 -25.40 -16.35 -10.52
CA ILE A 19 -24.11 -17.01 -10.75
C ILE A 19 -23.13 -16.03 -11.41
N ILE A 20 -23.55 -15.33 -12.46
CA ILE A 20 -22.70 -14.36 -13.16
C ILE A 20 -22.23 -13.25 -12.20
N LEU A 21 -23.14 -12.67 -11.41
CA LEU A 21 -22.80 -11.62 -10.44
C LEU A 21 -21.86 -12.12 -9.35
N SER A 22 -22.09 -13.32 -8.83
CA SER A 22 -21.23 -13.93 -7.80
C SER A 22 -19.83 -14.21 -8.34
N SER A 23 -19.72 -14.73 -9.57
CA SER A 23 -18.43 -14.96 -10.22
C SER A 23 -17.67 -13.65 -10.47
N LEU A 24 -18.36 -12.60 -10.91
CA LEU A 24 -17.75 -11.29 -11.12
C LEU A 24 -17.28 -10.66 -9.79
N ALA A 25 -18.11 -10.74 -8.75
CA ALA A 25 -17.75 -10.27 -7.42
C ALA A 25 -16.53 -11.03 -6.87
N LEU A 26 -16.48 -12.35 -7.04
CA LEU A 26 -15.34 -13.18 -6.63
C LEU A 26 -14.07 -12.82 -7.41
N HIS A 27 -14.19 -12.57 -8.72
CA HIS A 27 -13.07 -12.14 -9.54
C HIS A 27 -12.52 -10.78 -9.07
N MET A 28 -13.39 -9.81 -8.80
CA MET A 28 -12.97 -8.51 -8.24
C MET A 28 -12.36 -8.65 -6.84
N TYR A 29 -12.87 -9.54 -6.00
CA TYR A 29 -12.32 -9.80 -4.67
C TYR A 29 -10.91 -10.39 -4.75
N LEU A 30 -10.68 -11.36 -5.65
CA LEU A 30 -9.39 -12.04 -5.78
C LEU A 30 -8.34 -11.23 -6.55
N PHE A 31 -8.77 -10.49 -7.59
CA PHE A 31 -7.87 -9.79 -8.51
C PHE A 31 -7.93 -8.26 -8.38
N GLY A 32 -8.77 -7.70 -7.52
CA GLY A 32 -8.81 -6.25 -7.30
C GLY A 32 -7.47 -5.68 -6.85
N ASP A 33 -6.72 -6.44 -6.05
CA ASP A 33 -5.39 -6.07 -5.60
C ASP A 33 -4.35 -5.96 -6.73
N THR A 34 -4.48 -6.72 -7.82
CA THR A 34 -3.45 -6.73 -8.88
C THR A 34 -3.49 -5.47 -9.73
N VAL A 35 -4.64 -4.80 -9.81
CA VAL A 35 -4.81 -3.56 -10.59
C VAL A 35 -4.12 -2.37 -9.92
N HIS A 36 -3.98 -2.38 -8.59
CA HIS A 36 -3.38 -1.29 -7.82
C HIS A 36 -1.95 -1.58 -7.34
N ARG A 37 -1.48 -2.82 -7.47
CA ARG A 37 -0.10 -3.18 -7.13
C ARG A 37 0.84 -2.63 -8.19
N GLY A 38 1.41 -1.46 -7.91
CA GLY A 38 2.49 -0.87 -8.69
C GLY A 38 3.68 -1.83 -8.83
N LYS A 39 4.63 -1.49 -9.71
CA LYS A 39 5.83 -2.31 -9.94
C LYS A 39 6.68 -2.51 -8.68
N LEU A 40 6.57 -1.59 -7.74
CA LEU A 40 7.30 -1.52 -6.49
C LEU A 40 6.32 -1.22 -5.36
N ASP A 41 6.48 -1.95 -4.26
CA ASP A 41 5.80 -1.72 -2.99
C ASP A 41 6.79 -1.08 -2.02
N ALA A 42 6.33 -0.24 -1.11
CA ALA A 42 7.22 0.40 -0.17
C ALA A 42 6.53 0.71 1.15
N TRP A 43 7.27 0.57 2.24
CA TRP A 43 6.78 0.86 3.59
C TRP A 43 7.89 1.43 4.45
N CYS A 44 7.50 2.02 5.57
CA CYS A 44 8.46 2.50 6.55
C CYS A 44 8.70 1.43 7.62
N TYR A 45 9.98 1.16 7.88
CA TYR A 45 10.45 0.47 9.06
C TYR A 45 11.05 1.48 10.03
N VAL A 46 10.60 1.44 11.28
CA VAL A 46 11.04 2.37 12.32
C VAL A 46 11.65 1.58 13.45
N ASP A 47 12.89 1.93 13.77
CA ASP A 47 13.65 1.44 14.93
C ASP A 47 13.96 2.62 15.87
N GLU A 48 14.50 2.36 17.06
CA GLU A 48 14.74 3.39 18.08
C GLU A 48 15.55 4.58 17.55
N ASN A 49 16.55 4.29 16.70
CA ASN A 49 17.44 5.31 16.15
C ASN A 49 17.24 5.55 14.64
N ASN A 50 16.67 4.58 13.92
CA ASN A 50 16.68 4.56 12.45
C ASN A 50 15.26 4.66 11.88
N LEU A 51 15.12 5.39 10.76
CA LEU A 51 13.92 5.37 9.94
C LEU A 51 14.33 4.93 8.56
N ILE A 52 13.81 3.77 8.16
CA ILE A 52 14.24 3.09 6.96
C ILE A 52 13.02 2.95 6.06
N VAL A 53 13.10 3.45 4.85
CA VAL A 53 12.14 3.13 3.79
C VAL A 53 12.60 1.82 3.16
N VAL A 54 11.75 0.80 3.26
CA VAL A 54 11.97 -0.50 2.61
C VAL A 54 11.19 -0.52 1.31
N MET A 55 11.84 -0.95 0.24
CA MET A 55 11.28 -1.01 -1.11
C MET A 55 11.35 -2.45 -1.62
N ASN A 56 10.22 -3.03 -1.97
CA ASN A 56 10.12 -4.37 -2.54
C ASN A 56 9.68 -4.30 -4.00
N ALA A 57 10.54 -4.81 -4.90
CA ALA A 57 10.29 -4.79 -6.33
C ALA A 57 9.49 -6.04 -6.77
N ARG A 58 8.19 -5.88 -7.05
CA ARG A 58 7.33 -6.96 -7.58
C ARG A 58 7.72 -7.34 -9.02
N THR A 59 8.19 -6.35 -9.76
CA THR A 59 8.86 -6.50 -11.07
C THR A 59 10.16 -5.72 -11.03
N GLU A 60 11.08 -6.02 -11.94
CA GLU A 60 12.29 -5.22 -12.08
C GLU A 60 11.95 -3.74 -12.33
N VAL A 61 12.62 -2.86 -11.59
CA VAL A 61 12.49 -1.41 -11.71
C VAL A 61 13.86 -0.74 -11.79
N SER A 62 13.92 0.35 -12.54
CA SER A 62 15.15 1.11 -12.82
C SER A 62 15.00 2.58 -12.45
N ASP A 63 16.13 3.25 -12.26
CA ASP A 63 16.25 4.67 -11.86
C ASP A 63 15.39 5.01 -10.63
N VAL A 64 15.52 4.20 -9.57
CA VAL A 64 14.76 4.38 -8.34
C VAL A 64 15.38 5.49 -7.51
N LYS A 65 14.57 6.50 -7.15
CA LYS A 65 14.99 7.65 -6.33
C LYS A 65 14.05 7.81 -5.16
N VAL A 66 14.60 7.80 -3.96
CA VAL A 66 13.88 8.15 -2.73
C VAL A 66 14.13 9.64 -2.46
N MET A 67 13.06 10.42 -2.38
CA MET A 67 13.11 11.87 -2.27
C MET A 67 12.38 12.35 -1.04
N SER A 68 12.90 13.39 -0.40
CA SER A 68 12.19 14.13 0.65
C SER A 68 11.04 14.95 0.06
N LYS A 69 10.18 15.50 0.94
CA LYS A 69 9.12 16.46 0.57
C LYS A 69 9.66 17.64 -0.26
N ASP A 70 10.88 18.09 0.03
CA ASP A 70 11.52 19.22 -0.65
C ASP A 70 12.21 18.79 -1.96
N ARG A 71 11.93 17.59 -2.45
CA ARG A 71 12.50 16.98 -3.67
C ARG A 71 14.02 16.81 -3.62
N GLN A 72 14.60 16.73 -2.43
CA GLN A 72 16.00 16.33 -2.29
C GLN A 72 16.11 14.81 -2.41
N VAL A 73 17.03 14.32 -3.24
CA VAL A 73 17.30 12.89 -3.37
C VAL A 73 18.08 12.43 -2.15
N ILE A 74 17.54 11.44 -1.43
CA ILE A 74 18.13 10.84 -0.23
C ILE A 74 18.94 9.61 -0.64
N CYS A 75 18.30 8.69 -1.36
CA CYS A 75 18.93 7.50 -1.92
C CYS A 75 18.57 7.37 -3.39
N SER A 76 19.47 6.75 -4.16
CA SER A 76 19.23 6.38 -5.54
C SER A 76 19.78 4.99 -5.83
N PHE A 77 19.01 4.20 -6.56
CA PHE A 77 19.37 2.87 -7.01
C PHE A 77 19.22 2.82 -8.52
N GLU A 78 20.25 2.38 -9.22
CA GLU A 78 20.18 2.23 -10.68
C GLU A 78 19.11 1.21 -11.07
N LYS A 79 19.00 0.13 -10.29
CA LYS A 79 18.09 -0.97 -10.55
C LYS A 79 17.79 -1.74 -9.26
N ILE A 80 16.54 -2.17 -9.11
CA ILE A 80 16.11 -3.14 -8.09
C ILE A 80 15.57 -4.37 -8.82
N PRO A 81 16.25 -5.54 -8.71
CA PRO A 81 15.83 -6.76 -9.38
C PRO A 81 14.45 -7.23 -8.91
N LYS A 82 13.76 -7.97 -9.78
CA LYS A 82 12.47 -8.57 -9.45
C LYS A 82 12.59 -9.51 -8.25
N GLY A 83 11.71 -9.33 -7.27
CA GLY A 83 11.65 -10.14 -6.05
C GLY A 83 12.73 -9.82 -5.03
N SER A 84 13.44 -8.70 -5.20
CA SER A 84 14.44 -8.20 -4.27
C SER A 84 13.95 -6.98 -3.50
N GLU A 85 14.63 -6.70 -2.40
CA GLU A 85 14.35 -5.57 -1.53
C GLU A 85 15.59 -4.69 -1.43
N GLU A 86 15.35 -3.38 -1.38
CA GLU A 86 16.38 -2.38 -1.08
C GLU A 86 15.89 -1.48 0.06
N ILE A 87 16.83 -0.92 0.81
CA ILE A 87 16.55 -0.08 1.96
C ILE A 87 17.18 1.31 1.80
N CYS A 88 16.46 2.34 2.22
CA CYS A 88 16.97 3.71 2.26
C CYS A 88 16.75 4.31 3.65
N ASP A 89 17.84 4.73 4.29
CA ASP A 89 17.76 5.48 5.54
C ASP A 89 17.34 6.93 5.26
N VAL A 90 16.25 7.37 5.89
CA VAL A 90 15.65 8.68 5.68
C VAL A 90 15.88 9.67 6.83
N ASN A 91 16.61 9.26 7.88
CA ASN A 91 17.08 10.06 9.05
C ASN A 91 16.02 10.88 9.82
N SER A 92 14.79 11.03 9.32
CA SER A 92 13.80 11.98 9.80
C SER A 92 12.38 11.47 9.60
N THR A 93 11.49 11.92 10.48
CA THR A 93 10.04 11.72 10.36
C THR A 93 9.51 12.59 9.22
N GLY A 94 8.74 12.00 8.29
CA GLY A 94 8.21 12.74 7.16
C GLY A 94 7.52 11.89 6.09
N LEU A 95 7.21 12.55 4.99
CA LEU A 95 6.71 11.95 3.75
C LEU A 95 7.87 11.81 2.77
N PHE A 96 7.99 10.63 2.18
CA PHE A 96 9.03 10.28 1.23
C PHE A 96 8.39 9.86 -0.10
N LEU A 97 8.85 10.47 -1.19
CA LEU A 97 8.41 10.16 -2.54
C LEU A 97 9.42 9.22 -3.18
N ILE A 98 8.96 8.06 -3.63
CA ILE A 98 9.77 7.10 -4.36
C ILE A 98 9.39 7.21 -5.83
N VAL A 99 10.36 7.56 -6.67
CA VAL A 99 10.19 7.69 -8.12
C VAL A 99 10.97 6.57 -8.80
N TYR A 100 10.38 5.95 -9.81
CA TYR A 100 11.05 4.90 -10.60
C TYR A 100 10.52 4.92 -12.04
N GLU A 101 11.15 4.16 -12.93
CA GLU A 101 10.73 4.11 -14.33
C GLU A 101 9.32 3.49 -14.48
N GLY A 102 8.35 4.36 -14.77
CA GLY A 102 6.96 3.99 -14.99
C GLY A 102 6.06 4.07 -13.76
N GLY A 103 6.47 4.72 -12.67
CA GLY A 103 5.59 4.95 -11.52
C GLY A 103 6.18 5.81 -10.41
N LYS A 104 5.34 6.06 -9.40
CA LYS A 104 5.70 6.77 -8.17
C LYS A 104 4.92 6.20 -7.01
N GLU A 105 5.55 6.13 -5.84
CA GLU A 105 4.97 5.65 -4.58
C GLU A 105 5.24 6.67 -3.47
N VAL A 106 4.40 6.73 -2.44
CA VAL A 106 4.60 7.65 -1.31
C VAL A 106 4.54 6.87 -0.01
N VAL A 107 5.58 7.02 0.80
CA VAL A 107 5.70 6.39 2.11
C VAL A 107 5.74 7.45 3.20
N THR A 108 5.06 7.20 4.31
CA THR A 108 5.14 8.03 5.51
C THR A 108 5.94 7.29 6.58
N CYS A 109 6.97 7.95 7.12
CA CYS A 109 7.76 7.46 8.23
C CYS A 109 7.56 8.36 9.44
N GLN A 110 7.19 7.79 10.60
CA GLN A 110 7.00 8.54 11.84
C GLN A 110 7.63 7.81 13.01
N ARG A 111 8.54 8.48 13.73
CA ARG A 111 8.97 8.00 15.05
C ARG A 111 7.76 7.98 16.01
N PRO A 112 7.59 6.92 16.82
CA PRO A 112 6.66 6.95 17.93
C PRO A 112 6.94 8.19 18.79
N ARG A 113 5.90 8.92 19.18
CA ARG A 113 6.08 10.03 20.11
C ARG A 113 6.49 9.48 21.46
N GLU A 114 7.58 10.00 22.01
CA GLU A 114 7.95 9.74 23.39
C GLU A 114 6.82 10.25 24.30
N ILE A 115 6.22 9.36 25.08
CA ILE A 115 5.17 9.73 26.02
C ILE A 115 5.87 10.47 27.17
N VAL A 116 5.87 11.81 27.13
CA VAL A 116 6.35 12.61 28.26
C VAL A 116 5.34 12.45 29.40
N PRO A 117 5.71 11.85 30.55
CA PRO A 117 4.81 11.77 31.69
C PRO A 117 4.52 13.19 32.19
N VAL A 118 3.24 13.55 32.23
CA VAL A 118 2.79 14.82 32.83
C VAL A 118 3.19 14.78 34.31
N PRO A 119 3.98 15.74 34.81
CA PRO A 119 4.32 15.78 36.22
C PRO A 119 3.04 15.89 37.04
N ALA A 120 2.86 15.00 38.01
CA ALA A 120 1.75 15.07 38.95
C ALA A 120 1.79 16.44 39.64
N GLU A 121 0.82 17.28 39.35
CA GLU A 121 0.67 18.59 39.98
C GLU A 121 0.53 18.35 41.49
N LYS A 122 1.56 18.77 42.23
CA LYS A 122 1.64 18.61 43.68
C LYS A 122 0.58 19.53 44.29
N ARG A 123 -0.62 18.98 44.50
CA ARG A 123 -1.73 19.68 45.17
C ARG A 123 -1.30 19.95 46.61
N ILE A 124 -0.78 21.16 46.85
CA ILE A 124 -0.54 21.69 48.19
C ILE A 124 -1.92 21.89 48.82
N ILE A 125 -2.18 21.12 49.89
CA ILE A 125 -3.36 21.28 50.73
C ILE A 125 -2.87 22.13 51.91
N ASP A 126 -3.29 23.40 51.94
CA ASP A 126 -3.30 24.24 53.16
C ASP A 126 -4.52 23.90 54.01
#